data_AF-A0A090RRS7-F1
#
_entry.id   AF-A0A090RRS7-F1
#
_cell.length_a   1.000
_cell.length_b   1.000
_cell.length_c   1.000
_cell.angle_alpha   90.00
_cell.angle_beta   90.00
_cell.angle_gamma   90.00
#
_symmetry.space_group_name_H-M   'P 1'
#
loop_
_entity.id
_entity.type
_entity.pdbx_description
1 polymer ?
#
loop_
_entity_poly.entity_id
_entity_poly.type
_entity_poly.pdbx_seq_one_letter_code
_entity_poly.pdbx_strand_id
1 'polypeptide(L)'
;MRDDFEITVTEIDTLVDIVKSAIGENGGVRMTGGGFGGCVVALVPPSLVPVIEQAVNKNYQAATGLKESIYVCQAQSGAGLAEALK
;
A
#
# COMPACT_ATOMS: atom_id res chain seq x y z
N MET A 1 1.68 8.36 13.42
CA MET A 1 0.60 7.36 13.27
C MET A 1 0.96 6.09 13.99
N ARG A 2 2.12 5.48 13.67
CA ARG A 2 2.69 4.36 14.43
C ARG A 2 3.07 4.78 15.85
N ASP A 3 4.00 5.73 15.98
CA ASP A 3 4.64 5.99 17.28
C ASP A 3 3.81 6.88 18.20
N ASP A 4 3.36 8.06 17.75
CA ASP A 4 2.64 8.99 18.64
C ASP A 4 1.14 8.67 18.81
N PHE A 5 0.52 8.05 17.80
CA PHE A 5 -0.92 7.79 17.78
C PHE A 5 -1.25 6.32 17.99
N GLU A 6 -0.26 5.42 17.86
CA GLU A 6 -0.38 3.99 18.17
C GLU A 6 -1.54 3.28 17.47
N ILE A 7 -1.83 3.66 16.22
CA ILE A 7 -2.93 3.09 15.42
C ILE A 7 -2.48 2.12 14.33
N THR A 8 -1.22 1.69 14.31
CA THR A 8 -0.76 0.63 13.39
C THR A 8 -0.82 -0.73 14.06
N VAL A 9 -0.73 -1.77 13.24
CA VAL A 9 -0.55 -3.16 13.65
C VAL A 9 0.67 -3.71 12.92
N THR A 10 1.21 -4.82 13.41
CA THR A 10 2.42 -5.47 12.87
C THR A 10 2.32 -5.70 11.36
N GLU A 11 1.14 -6.07 10.85
CA GLU A 11 0.90 -6.32 9.43
C GLU A 11 1.10 -5.06 8.59
N ILE A 12 0.56 -3.93 9.05
CA ILE A 12 0.72 -2.63 8.37
C ILE A 12 2.17 -2.19 8.43
N ASP A 13 2.81 -2.36 9.57
CA ASP A 13 4.19 -1.91 9.76
C ASP A 13 5.17 -2.74 8.93
N THR A 14 4.96 -4.06 8.88
CA THR A 14 5.69 -4.98 8.00
C THR A 14 5.52 -4.60 6.53
N LEU A 15 4.30 -4.29 6.10
CA LEU A 15 4.04 -3.91 4.71
C LEU A 15 4.70 -2.57 4.36
N VAL A 16 4.66 -1.58 5.26
CA VAL A 16 5.39 -0.31 5.12
C VAL A 16 6.88 -0.56 4.97
N ASP A 17 7.48 -1.41 5.81
CA ASP A 17 8.92 -1.64 5.82
C ASP A 17 9.41 -2.37 4.56
N ILE A 18 8.65 -3.37 4.07
CA ILE A 18 8.92 -4.05 2.79
C ILE A 18 8.90 -3.04 1.64
N VAL A 19 7.83 -2.25 1.56
CA VAL A 19 7.64 -1.29 0.47
C VAL A 19 8.71 -0.18 0.53
N LYS A 20 9.00 0.37 1.71
CA LYS A 20 10.04 1.38 1.92
C LYS A 20 11.41 0.88 1.47
N SER A 21 11.75 -0.36 1.82
CA SER A 21 13.02 -0.99 1.41
C SER A 21 13.12 -1.15 -0.11
N ALA A 22 12.03 -1.48 -0.80
CA ALA A 22 12.00 -1.63 -2.25
C ALA A 22 12.01 -0.29 -3.00
N ILE A 23 11.41 0.77 -2.44
CA ILE A 23 11.37 2.12 -3.02
C ILE A 23 12.72 2.84 -2.89
N GLY A 24 13.40 2.66 -1.76
CA GLY A 24 14.55 3.48 -1.38
C GLY A 24 14.16 4.95 -1.23
N GLU A 25 15.02 5.85 -1.71
CA GLU A 25 14.81 7.31 -1.61
C GLU A 25 13.85 7.87 -2.69
N ASN A 26 13.37 7.03 -3.61
CA ASN A 26 12.62 7.47 -4.78
C ASN A 26 11.10 7.56 -4.54
N GLY A 27 10.65 7.74 -3.31
CA GLY A 27 9.22 7.80 -3.01
C GLY A 27 8.91 7.73 -1.52
N GLY A 28 7.65 7.45 -1.19
CA GLY A 28 7.20 7.32 0.18
C GLY A 28 6.03 6.37 0.32
N VAL A 29 5.90 5.77 1.49
CA VAL A 29 4.81 4.85 1.84
C VAL A 29 4.33 5.14 3.26
N ARG A 30 3.03 5.03 3.48
CA ARG A 30 2.41 5.12 4.81
C ARG A 30 1.10 4.33 4.85
N MET A 31 0.63 4.02 6.05
CA MET A 31 -0.76 3.55 6.24
C MET A 31 -1.77 4.58 5.72
N THR A 32 -2.94 4.11 5.29
CA THR A 32 -4.06 4.96 4.87
C THR A 32 -5.38 4.49 5.49
N GLY A 33 -6.31 5.42 5.76
CA GLY A 33 -7.54 5.15 6.49
C GLY A 33 -7.40 5.29 8.00
N GLY A 34 -8.32 4.65 8.75
CA GLY A 34 -8.46 4.80 10.21
C GLY A 34 -7.43 4.04 11.05
N GLY A 35 -6.74 3.05 10.49
CA GLY A 35 -5.75 2.24 11.18
C GLY A 35 -6.27 0.90 11.73
N PHE A 36 -5.48 0.31 12.63
CA PHE A 36 -5.68 -1.02 13.21
C PHE A 36 -5.73 -2.16 12.17
N GLY A 37 -5.07 -1.96 11.03
CA GLY A 37 -5.11 -2.84 9.87
C GLY A 37 -5.37 -2.06 8.58
N GLY A 38 -5.90 -2.75 7.56
CA GLY A 38 -6.31 -2.13 6.29
C GLY A 38 -5.18 -2.04 5.28
N CYS A 39 -4.93 -0.84 4.74
CA CYS A 39 -4.07 -0.63 3.57
C CYS A 39 -2.92 0.33 3.85
N VAL A 40 -1.86 0.19 3.06
CA VAL A 40 -0.85 1.23 2.85
C VAL A 40 -1.06 1.90 1.50
N VAL A 41 -0.57 3.13 1.35
CA VAL A 41 -0.47 3.83 0.08
C VAL A 41 0.98 4.24 -0.15
N ALA A 42 1.48 4.04 -1.36
CA ALA A 42 2.82 4.42 -1.77
C ALA A 42 2.78 5.33 -3.00
N LEU A 43 3.59 6.39 -3.00
CA LEU A 43 3.80 7.26 -4.15
C LEU A 43 5.21 7.01 -4.68
N VAL A 44 5.31 6.54 -5.92
CA VAL A 44 6.55 6.01 -6.52
C VAL A 44 6.59 6.28 -8.02
N PRO A 45 7.79 6.35 -8.63
CA PRO A 45 7.95 6.27 -10.08
C PRO A 45 7.30 4.99 -10.64
N PRO A 46 6.59 5.04 -11.79
CA PRO A 46 5.95 3.87 -12.39
C PRO A 46 6.92 2.70 -12.64
N SER A 47 8.19 2.99 -12.91
CA SER A 47 9.23 1.99 -13.13
C SER A 47 9.55 1.13 -11.90
N LEU A 48 9.19 1.57 -10.68
CA LEU A 48 9.41 0.83 -9.44
C LEU A 48 8.23 -0.07 -9.06
N VAL A 49 7.07 0.07 -9.70
CA VAL A 49 5.88 -0.73 -9.38
C VAL A 49 6.16 -2.24 -9.43
N PRO A 50 6.80 -2.80 -10.48
CA PRO A 50 7.07 -4.24 -10.53
C PRO A 50 8.02 -4.72 -9.42
N VAL A 51 9.01 -3.89 -9.06
CA VAL A 51 9.98 -4.20 -7.99
C VAL A 51 9.28 -4.26 -6.63
N ILE A 52 8.37 -3.32 -6.37
CA ILE A 52 7.60 -3.28 -5.13
C ILE A 52 6.63 -4.44 -5.06
N GLU A 53 5.89 -4.73 -6.14
CA GLU A 53 4.97 -5.87 -6.21
C GLU A 53 5.70 -7.19 -5.92
N GLN A 54 6.86 -7.39 -6.54
CA GLN A 54 7.68 -8.58 -6.30
C GLN A 54 8.15 -8.66 -4.83
N ALA A 55 8.58 -7.54 -4.26
CA ALA A 55 9.03 -7.49 -2.86
C ALA A 55 7.89 -7.82 -1.88
N VAL A 56 6.69 -7.28 -2.10
CA VAL A 56 5.53 -7.57 -1.26
C VAL A 56 5.11 -9.02 -1.41
N ASN A 57 4.90 -9.50 -2.64
CA ASN A 57 4.49 -10.87 -2.93
C ASN A 57 5.44 -11.92 -2.33
N LYS A 58 6.74 -11.62 -2.29
CA LYS A 58 7.76 -12.52 -1.77
C LYS A 58 7.77 -12.58 -0.24
N ASN A 59 7.59 -11.45 0.43
CA ASN A 59 7.94 -11.32 1.85
C ASN A 59 6.73 -11.20 2.77
N TYR A 60 5.61 -10.63 2.31
CA TYR A 60 4.51 -10.23 3.20
C TYR A 60 3.79 -11.44 3.82
N GLN A 61 3.36 -12.39 3.00
CA GLN A 61 2.67 -13.58 3.49
C GLN A 61 3.56 -14.45 4.38
N ALA A 62 4.86 -14.54 4.07
CA ALA A 62 5.81 -15.27 4.91
C ALA A 62 5.97 -14.63 6.30
N ALA A 63 5.91 -13.29 6.38
CA ALA A 63 6.07 -12.56 7.63
C ALA A 63 4.79 -12.47 8.48
N THR A 64 3.61 -12.43 7.84
CA THR A 64 2.33 -12.15 8.53
C THR A 64 1.34 -13.32 8.50
N GLY A 65 1.54 -14.31 7.62
CA GLY A 65 0.57 -15.37 7.34
C GLY A 65 -0.61 -14.93 6.46
N LEU A 66 -0.70 -13.65 6.08
CA LEU A 66 -1.80 -13.09 5.30
C LEU A 66 -1.43 -12.90 3.84
N LYS A 67 -2.36 -13.18 2.92
CA LYS A 67 -2.19 -12.89 1.50
C LYS A 67 -2.54 -11.44 1.20
N GLU A 68 -1.61 -10.72 0.58
CA GLU A 68 -1.79 -9.34 0.13
C GLU A 68 -2.76 -9.20 -1.07
N SER A 69 -3.19 -7.97 -1.31
CA SER A 69 -3.75 -7.51 -2.58
C SER A 69 -3.12 -6.18 -2.95
N ILE A 70 -2.75 -6.01 -4.21
CA ILE A 70 -2.04 -4.83 -4.70
C ILE A 70 -2.83 -4.20 -5.84
N TYR A 71 -2.98 -2.88 -5.79
CA TYR A 71 -3.73 -2.11 -6.77
C TYR A 71 -2.88 -0.93 -7.24
N VAL A 72 -2.65 -0.85 -8.56
CA VAL A 72 -2.00 0.32 -9.18
C VAL A 72 -3.09 1.34 -9.49
N CYS A 73 -3.27 2.30 -8.59
CA CYS A 73 -4.36 3.27 -8.66
C CYS A 73 -3.93 4.58 -9.31
N GLN A 74 -4.90 5.26 -9.92
CA GLN A 74 -4.80 6.67 -10.33
C GLN A 74 -5.90 7.46 -9.64
N ALA A 75 -5.67 8.74 -9.36
CA ALA A 75 -6.73 9.62 -8.88
C ALA A 75 -7.83 9.73 -9.96
N GLN A 76 -9.08 9.63 -9.56
CA GLN A 76 -10.24 9.67 -10.44
C GLN A 76 -11.30 10.63 -9.88
N SER A 77 -12.26 11.01 -10.73
CA SER A 77 -13.44 11.76 -10.30
C SER A 77 -14.25 10.98 -9.25
N GLY A 78 -14.90 11.72 -8.36
CA GLY A 78 -15.86 11.15 -7.41
C GLY A 78 -17.15 10.66 -8.10
N ALA A 79 -18.12 10.23 -7.29
CA ALA A 79 -19.41 9.76 -7.78
C ALA A 79 -20.12 10.82 -8.65
N GLY A 80 -20.75 10.36 -9.74
CA GLY A 80 -21.49 11.18 -10.69
C GLY A 80 -22.54 10.36 -11.43
N LEU A 81 -23.32 11.00 -12.30
CA LEU A 81 -24.28 10.30 -13.15
C LEU A 81 -23.51 9.36 -14.09
N ALA A 82 -23.78 8.05 -13.97
CA ALA A 82 -23.28 7.07 -14.92
C ALA A 82 -24.23 7.01 -16.10
N GLU A 83 -23.74 7.31 -17.30
CA GLU A 83 -24.51 7.03 -18.52
C GLU A 83 -24.58 5.50 -18.69
N ALA A 84 -25.80 4.96 -18.79
CA ALA A 84 -25.96 3.57 -19.16
C ALA A 84 -25.44 3.38 -20.58
N LEU A 85 -24.48 2.46 -20.76
CA LEU A 85 -24.08 2.02 -22.08
C LEU A 85 -25.32 1.50 -22.81
N LYS A 86 -25.65 2.11 -23.95
CA LYS A 86 -26.69 1.63 -24.86
C LYS A 86 -26.24 0.37 -25.59
#